data_AF-A0A7S1YJ36-F1
#
_entry.id   AF-A0A7S1YJ36-F1
#
_cell.length_a   1.000
_cell.length_b   1.000
_cell.length_c   1.000
_cell.angle_alpha   90.00
_cell.angle_beta   90.00
_cell.angle_gamma   90.00
#
_symmetry.space_group_name_H-M   'P 1'
#
loop_
_entity.id
_entity.type
_entity.pdbx_description
1 polymer ?
#
loop_
_entity_poly.entity_id
_entity_poly.type
_entity_poly.pdbx_seq_one_letter_code
_entity_poly.pdbx_strand_id
1 'polypeptide(L)'
;EEPYYYYDEEEALLMPPDDGTENMDTRESKALLREPKMASSMPGDVTEVADKMLGIWDRPMADTAVFKDIPRLCRRATVVGTNGLTVFDANKFANDEVMKVVAGLVTAVARQVESPKQADKIAKAAAALSDTGTTDLVIKRFFDNVVGLDSLTARVFKPLHQGMVMPVTFWLKTKTRIMSKDVTSADGWKLHVRVRGDAGNRTAVVTQLRKEQGLMKGVEERFVLTYRVRFFIRLTGDAAAALERTAVKFVALDADRSSLLPDVRSALRALDEWNANVVGDDGDDSLDASGESEYEYEYEAETDDDYEEEYEEEY
;
A
#
# COMPACT_ATOMS: atom_id res chain seq x y z
N GLU A 1 -42.32 -26.97 22.62
CA GLU A 1 -43.01 -25.94 23.42
C GLU A 1 -41.94 -25.24 24.24
N GLU A 2 -41.47 -24.10 23.76
CA GLU A 2 -40.48 -23.26 24.45
C GLU A 2 -41.20 -22.02 25.01
N PRO A 3 -40.84 -21.52 26.21
CA PRO A 3 -41.55 -20.42 26.83
C PRO A 3 -41.12 -19.08 26.23
N TYR A 4 -42.10 -18.32 25.76
CA TYR A 4 -41.98 -16.90 25.43
C TYR A 4 -41.84 -16.08 26.72
N TYR A 5 -40.77 -15.32 26.84
CA TYR A 5 -40.64 -14.25 27.84
C TYR A 5 -41.17 -12.95 27.24
N TYR A 6 -42.28 -12.45 27.78
CA TYR A 6 -42.73 -11.08 27.59
C TYR A 6 -41.87 -10.17 28.48
N TYR A 7 -41.28 -9.15 27.89
CA TYR A 7 -40.73 -8.00 28.62
C TYR A 7 -41.81 -6.92 28.66
N ASP A 8 -42.16 -6.48 29.87
CA ASP A 8 -43.04 -5.32 30.10
C ASP A 8 -42.29 -4.03 29.75
N GLU A 9 -42.90 -3.19 28.91
CA GLU A 9 -42.35 -1.93 28.37
C GLU A 9 -42.66 -0.67 29.22
N GLU A 10 -42.98 -0.79 30.51
CA GLU A 10 -43.46 0.34 31.34
C GLU A 10 -42.49 0.86 32.43
N GLU A 11 -41.17 0.76 32.24
CA GLU A 11 -40.21 1.33 33.22
C GLU A 11 -39.05 2.14 32.61
N ALA A 12 -39.30 2.85 31.50
CA ALA A 12 -38.31 3.69 30.82
C ALA A 12 -38.56 5.21 30.94
N LEU A 13 -39.21 5.68 32.00
CA LEU A 13 -39.46 7.10 32.24
C LEU A 13 -39.14 7.44 33.69
N LEU A 14 -37.90 7.88 33.95
CA LEU A 14 -37.47 8.80 35.01
C LEU A 14 -35.93 8.86 35.05
N MET A 15 -35.32 9.39 33.98
CA MET A 15 -33.97 9.95 34.10
C MET A 15 -34.08 11.47 34.07
N PRO A 16 -33.52 12.18 35.07
CA PRO A 16 -33.48 13.64 35.04
C PRO A 16 -32.57 14.11 33.89
N PRO A 17 -32.84 15.30 33.32
CA PRO A 17 -32.01 15.88 32.27
C PRO A 17 -30.61 16.18 32.84
N ASP A 18 -29.60 15.68 32.13
CA ASP A 18 -28.19 15.91 32.41
C ASP A 18 -27.83 17.34 31.97
N ASP A 19 -27.75 18.29 32.91
CA ASP A 19 -27.30 19.66 32.69
C ASP A 19 -25.78 19.80 32.95
N GLY A 20 -24.99 18.85 32.46
CA GLY A 20 -23.53 18.84 32.56
C GLY A 20 -22.84 19.74 31.54
N THR A 21 -22.94 21.05 31.69
CA THR A 21 -21.98 22.00 31.10
C THR A 21 -20.70 22.04 31.94
N GLU A 22 -19.89 20.98 31.88
CA GLU A 22 -18.51 21.04 32.39
C GLU A 22 -17.53 21.34 31.26
N ASN A 23 -16.99 22.56 31.32
CA ASN A 23 -15.79 23.00 30.63
C ASN A 23 -14.63 22.00 30.83
N MET A 24 -14.44 21.06 29.90
CA MET A 24 -13.18 20.35 29.73
C MET A 24 -12.21 21.21 28.90
N ASP A 25 -11.83 22.35 29.48
CA ASP A 25 -10.74 23.16 28.95
C ASP A 25 -9.42 22.75 29.64
N THR A 26 -8.53 22.20 28.81
CA THR A 26 -7.06 22.36 28.83
C THR A 26 -6.32 22.19 30.16
N ARG A 27 -6.00 20.95 30.56
CA ARG A 27 -4.76 20.74 31.37
C ARG A 27 -4.18 19.33 31.52
N GLU A 28 -4.22 18.44 30.52
CA GLU A 28 -3.45 17.17 30.68
C GLU A 28 -2.84 16.56 29.41
N SER A 29 -2.84 17.26 28.28
CA SER A 29 -2.17 16.80 27.05
C SER A 29 -0.66 17.13 26.99
N LYS A 30 -0.10 17.85 27.98
CA LYS A 30 1.33 18.21 28.00
C LYS A 30 2.26 17.18 28.66
N ALA A 31 1.73 16.10 29.25
CA ALA A 31 2.54 15.12 30.00
C ALA A 31 3.01 13.90 29.18
N LEU A 32 2.53 13.71 27.95
CA LEU A 32 2.81 12.48 27.17
C LEU A 32 4.05 12.55 26.25
N LEU A 33 4.73 13.70 26.17
CA LEU A 33 5.93 13.85 25.35
C LEU A 33 7.14 14.18 26.23
N ARG A 34 7.59 13.22 27.04
CA ARG A 34 8.95 13.27 27.60
C ARG A 34 9.93 13.36 26.42
N GLU A 35 10.79 14.38 26.45
CA GLU A 35 11.86 14.56 25.46
C GLU A 35 12.65 13.26 25.34
N PRO A 36 12.64 12.63 24.15
CA PRO A 36 13.43 11.43 23.96
C PRO A 36 14.89 11.84 23.96
N LYS A 37 15.68 11.20 24.83
CA LYS A 37 17.13 11.10 24.60
C LYS A 37 17.29 10.51 23.21
N MET A 38 17.61 11.35 22.23
CA MET A 38 17.92 10.91 20.86
C MET A 38 19.19 10.07 20.96
N ALA A 39 19.00 8.76 21.12
CA ALA A 39 20.06 7.79 21.04
C ALA A 39 20.56 7.79 19.60
N SER A 40 21.68 8.47 19.41
CA SER A 40 22.46 8.45 18.19
C SER A 40 22.90 7.01 17.88
N SER A 41 22.26 6.38 16.92
CA SER A 41 22.89 5.55 15.88
C SER A 41 21.81 4.88 15.03
N MET A 42 21.51 5.47 13.88
CA MET A 42 20.75 4.82 12.80
C MET A 42 21.66 4.05 11.82
N PRO A 43 22.35 2.98 12.27
CA PRO A 43 22.67 1.88 11.34
C PRO A 43 22.10 0.51 11.75
N GLY A 44 21.57 0.35 12.98
CA GLY A 44 21.17 -0.98 13.49
C GLY A 44 19.82 -1.52 13.02
N ASP A 45 18.96 -0.70 12.41
CA ASP A 45 17.53 -1.00 12.27
C ASP A 45 17.12 -1.37 10.82
N VAL A 46 17.85 -0.88 9.81
CA VAL A 46 17.54 -1.18 8.40
C VAL A 46 17.86 -2.64 8.08
N THR A 47 18.94 -3.18 8.64
CA THR A 47 19.27 -4.60 8.53
C THR A 47 18.17 -5.46 9.15
N GLU A 48 17.60 -5.07 10.30
CA GLU A 48 16.49 -5.80 10.93
C GLU A 48 15.22 -5.78 10.06
N VAL A 49 14.91 -4.65 9.41
CA VAL A 49 13.80 -4.56 8.45
C VAL A 49 14.05 -5.45 7.24
N ALA A 50 15.26 -5.40 6.67
CA ALA A 50 15.64 -6.24 5.54
C ALA A 50 15.57 -7.74 5.89
N ASP A 51 16.09 -8.14 7.05
CA ASP A 51 16.05 -9.51 7.55
C ASP A 51 14.61 -9.99 7.78
N LYS A 52 13.74 -9.14 8.32
CA LYS A 52 12.30 -9.44 8.43
C LYS A 52 11.65 -9.64 7.06
N MET A 53 11.97 -8.77 6.10
CA MET A 53 11.44 -8.88 4.73
C MET A 53 11.94 -10.15 4.04
N LEU A 54 13.22 -10.51 4.21
CA LEU A 54 13.80 -11.76 3.72
C LEU A 54 13.13 -12.97 4.38
N GLY A 55 12.93 -12.95 5.69
CA GLY A 55 12.22 -14.02 6.41
C GLY A 55 10.76 -14.20 5.99
N ILE A 56 10.11 -13.17 5.43
CA ILE A 56 8.78 -13.28 4.80
C ILE A 56 8.92 -13.75 3.35
N TRP A 57 9.94 -13.27 2.64
CA TRP A 57 10.26 -13.71 1.28
C TRP A 57 10.58 -15.21 1.21
N ASP A 58 11.16 -15.80 2.24
CA ASP A 58 11.53 -17.22 2.24
C ASP A 58 10.35 -18.15 2.55
N ARG A 59 9.21 -17.61 3.04
CA ARG A 59 8.01 -18.42 3.32
C ARG A 59 7.40 -18.95 2.01
N PRO A 60 6.86 -20.16 1.97
CA PRO A 60 6.09 -20.63 0.81
C PRO A 60 4.97 -19.65 0.45
N MET A 61 4.71 -19.43 -0.85
CA MET A 61 3.67 -18.48 -1.27
C MET A 61 2.29 -18.88 -0.75
N ALA A 62 2.02 -20.18 -0.59
CA ALA A 62 0.79 -20.72 0.02
C ALA A 62 0.52 -20.15 1.43
N ASP A 63 1.57 -19.83 2.17
CA ASP A 63 1.51 -19.36 3.56
C ASP A 63 1.49 -17.83 3.65
N THR A 64 1.48 -17.14 2.51
CA THR A 64 1.38 -15.68 2.44
C THR A 64 -0.05 -15.25 2.12
N ALA A 65 -0.49 -14.11 2.65
CA ALA A 65 -1.83 -13.59 2.38
C ALA A 65 -1.92 -12.82 1.04
N VAL A 66 -0.99 -13.04 0.10
CA VAL A 66 -0.87 -12.32 -1.18
C VAL A 66 -2.18 -12.32 -1.98
N PHE A 67 -2.96 -13.40 -1.91
CA PHE A 67 -4.20 -13.56 -2.68
C PHE A 67 -5.32 -12.61 -2.24
N LYS A 68 -5.25 -12.06 -1.02
CA LYS A 68 -6.18 -11.02 -0.54
C LYS A 68 -5.81 -9.64 -1.06
N ASP A 69 -4.52 -9.39 -1.29
CA ASP A 69 -4.03 -8.08 -1.73
C ASP A 69 -4.11 -7.92 -3.25
N ILE A 70 -4.08 -9.01 -4.04
CA ILE A 70 -4.17 -8.95 -5.51
C ILE A 70 -5.44 -8.22 -5.99
N PRO A 71 -6.68 -8.58 -5.57
CA PRO A 71 -7.89 -7.85 -5.97
C PRO A 71 -7.86 -6.36 -5.61
N ARG A 72 -7.28 -6.05 -4.44
CA ARG A 72 -7.21 -4.68 -3.92
C ARG A 72 -6.27 -3.80 -4.75
N LEU A 73 -5.16 -4.37 -5.22
CA LEU A 73 -4.09 -3.63 -5.90
C LEU A 73 -4.15 -3.71 -7.42
N CYS A 74 -4.89 -4.67 -8.00
CA CYS A 74 -4.88 -4.88 -9.46
C CYS A 74 -5.38 -3.67 -10.25
N ARG A 75 -6.29 -2.87 -9.68
CA ARG A 75 -6.80 -1.63 -10.30
C ARG A 75 -5.81 -0.46 -10.27
N ARG A 76 -4.67 -0.63 -9.60
CA ARG A 76 -3.65 0.40 -9.40
C ARG A 76 -2.29 -0.07 -9.91
N ALA A 77 -2.32 -1.01 -10.85
CA ALA A 77 -1.14 -1.71 -11.35
C ALA A 77 -0.76 -1.27 -12.77
N THR A 78 0.54 -1.09 -12.99
CA THR A 78 1.15 -0.91 -14.31
C THR A 78 2.24 -1.95 -14.51
N VAL A 79 2.30 -2.54 -15.71
CA VAL A 79 3.36 -3.47 -16.08
C VAL A 79 4.09 -2.93 -17.30
N VAL A 80 5.41 -2.79 -17.18
CA VAL A 80 6.33 -2.40 -18.25
C VAL A 80 7.14 -3.62 -18.66
N GLY A 81 7.07 -3.97 -19.94
CA GLY A 81 7.77 -5.12 -20.50
C GLY A 81 9.27 -4.88 -20.70
N THR A 82 9.97 -5.92 -21.16
CA THR A 82 11.42 -5.87 -21.44
C THR A 82 11.81 -4.86 -22.51
N ASN A 83 10.88 -4.50 -23.40
CA ASN A 83 11.04 -3.47 -24.43
C ASN A 83 10.80 -2.04 -23.91
N GLY A 84 10.53 -1.86 -22.61
CA GLY A 84 10.23 -0.56 -22.02
C GLY A 84 8.81 -0.05 -22.30
N LEU A 85 7.98 -0.80 -23.02
CA LEU A 85 6.60 -0.41 -23.30
C LEU A 85 5.66 -0.89 -22.20
N THR A 86 4.65 -0.08 -21.91
CA THR A 86 3.54 -0.46 -21.00
C THR A 86 2.71 -1.56 -21.66
N VAL A 87 2.77 -2.76 -21.10
CA VAL A 87 2.01 -3.94 -21.57
C VAL A 87 0.71 -4.14 -20.81
N PHE A 88 0.58 -3.52 -19.64
CA PHE A 88 -0.66 -3.48 -18.86
C PHE A 88 -0.77 -2.16 -18.10
N ASP A 89 -1.96 -1.58 -18.13
CA ASP A 89 -2.30 -0.35 -17.41
C ASP A 89 -3.73 -0.50 -16.90
N ALA A 90 -3.86 -0.59 -15.58
CA ALA A 90 -5.14 -0.81 -14.91
C ALA A 90 -6.17 0.30 -15.17
N ASN A 91 -5.72 1.53 -15.48
CA ASN A 91 -6.63 2.64 -15.77
C ASN A 91 -7.50 2.37 -17.00
N LYS A 92 -7.01 1.55 -17.95
CA LYS A 92 -7.78 1.11 -19.12
C LYS A 92 -8.92 0.14 -18.79
N PHE A 93 -8.97 -0.33 -17.54
CA PHE A 93 -9.93 -1.28 -17.02
C PHE A 93 -10.78 -0.69 -15.89
N ALA A 94 -10.88 0.65 -15.80
CA ALA A 94 -11.60 1.33 -14.71
C ALA A 94 -13.05 0.81 -14.52
N ASN A 95 -13.74 0.48 -15.61
CA ASN A 95 -15.12 -0.01 -15.60
C ASN A 95 -15.26 -1.54 -15.69
N ASP A 96 -14.16 -2.27 -15.80
CA ASP A 96 -14.20 -3.73 -15.91
C ASP A 96 -14.37 -4.41 -14.54
N GLU A 97 -14.89 -5.62 -14.52
CA GLU A 97 -14.97 -6.45 -13.31
C GLU A 97 -13.57 -6.76 -12.75
N VAL A 98 -13.45 -6.84 -11.42
CA VAL A 98 -12.15 -7.04 -10.73
C VAL A 98 -11.43 -8.28 -11.25
N MET A 99 -12.14 -9.40 -11.43
CA MET A 99 -11.54 -10.63 -11.93
C MET A 99 -10.97 -10.51 -13.34
N LYS A 100 -11.59 -9.69 -14.20
CA LYS A 100 -11.08 -9.39 -15.55
C LYS A 100 -9.79 -8.57 -15.47
N VAL A 101 -9.71 -7.61 -14.53
CA VAL A 101 -8.48 -6.83 -14.26
C VAL A 101 -7.38 -7.73 -13.73
N VAL A 102 -7.68 -8.61 -12.78
CA VAL A 102 -6.72 -9.60 -12.25
C VAL A 102 -6.22 -10.53 -13.37
N ALA A 103 -7.12 -11.07 -14.20
CA ALA A 103 -6.76 -11.93 -15.32
C ALA A 103 -5.82 -11.22 -16.31
N GLY A 104 -6.11 -9.96 -16.65
CA GLY A 104 -5.28 -9.13 -17.50
C GLY A 104 -3.90 -8.88 -16.90
N LEU A 105 -3.84 -8.52 -15.62
CA LEU A 105 -2.60 -8.26 -14.90
C LEU A 105 -1.70 -9.51 -14.81
N VAL A 106 -2.26 -10.65 -14.39
CA VAL A 106 -1.50 -11.91 -14.27
C VAL A 106 -1.01 -12.38 -15.64
N THR A 107 -1.85 -12.26 -16.68
CA THR A 107 -1.46 -12.61 -18.05
C THR A 107 -0.33 -11.71 -18.56
N ALA A 108 -0.41 -10.40 -18.30
CA ALA A 108 0.62 -9.46 -18.70
C ALA A 108 1.97 -9.79 -18.04
N VAL A 109 1.98 -10.03 -16.73
CA VAL A 109 3.19 -10.44 -16.00
C VAL A 109 3.73 -11.78 -16.54
N ALA A 110 2.87 -12.79 -16.66
CA ALA A 110 3.27 -14.13 -17.12
C ALA A 110 3.94 -14.09 -18.50
N ARG A 111 3.42 -13.30 -19.44
CA ARG A 111 4.02 -13.11 -20.77
C ARG A 111 5.42 -12.49 -20.73
N GLN A 112 5.75 -11.72 -19.69
CA GLN A 112 7.08 -11.13 -19.55
C GLN A 112 8.08 -12.07 -18.88
N VAL A 113 7.63 -12.93 -17.97
CA VAL A 113 8.53 -13.70 -17.08
C VAL A 113 8.55 -15.20 -17.35
N GLU A 114 7.47 -15.78 -17.86
CA GLU A 114 7.39 -17.22 -18.12
C GLU A 114 7.94 -17.61 -19.49
N SER A 115 8.00 -18.92 -19.75
CA SER A 115 8.12 -19.45 -21.12
C SER A 115 6.83 -19.20 -21.90
N PRO A 116 6.87 -19.06 -23.24
CA PRO A 116 5.67 -18.83 -24.05
C PRO A 116 4.55 -19.85 -23.80
N LYS A 117 4.92 -21.14 -23.70
CA LYS A 117 3.97 -22.23 -23.43
C LYS A 117 3.27 -22.08 -22.08
N GLN A 118 4.01 -21.72 -21.02
CA GLN A 118 3.42 -21.53 -19.69
C GLN A 118 2.60 -20.23 -19.62
N ALA A 119 3.06 -19.16 -20.27
CA ALA A 119 2.32 -17.91 -20.38
C ALA A 119 0.96 -18.12 -21.09
N ASP A 120 0.93 -18.89 -22.19
CA ASP A 120 -0.31 -19.20 -22.91
C ASP A 120 -1.26 -20.07 -22.10
N LYS A 121 -0.73 -21.05 -21.35
CA LYS A 121 -1.51 -21.85 -20.39
C LYS A 121 -2.17 -20.95 -19.35
N ILE A 122 -1.40 -20.05 -18.73
CA ILE A 122 -1.89 -19.10 -17.73
C ILE A 122 -2.94 -18.17 -18.35
N ALA A 123 -2.67 -17.59 -19.53
CA ALA A 123 -3.58 -16.68 -20.21
C ALA A 123 -4.93 -17.33 -20.54
N LYS A 124 -4.91 -18.56 -21.07
CA LYS A 124 -6.14 -19.30 -21.38
C LYS A 124 -6.98 -19.58 -20.14
N ALA A 125 -6.34 -19.97 -19.05
CA ALA A 125 -7.04 -20.23 -17.79
C ALA A 125 -7.50 -18.93 -17.10
N ALA A 126 -6.72 -17.85 -17.19
CA ALA A 126 -7.08 -16.54 -16.68
C ALA A 126 -8.34 -15.99 -17.36
N ALA A 127 -8.51 -16.23 -18.67
CA ALA A 127 -9.70 -15.83 -19.42
C ALA A 127 -10.99 -16.55 -18.95
N ALA A 128 -10.87 -17.66 -18.22
CA ALA A 128 -11.99 -18.39 -17.64
C ALA A 128 -12.26 -18.01 -16.18
N LEU A 129 -11.50 -17.06 -15.61
CA LEU A 129 -11.76 -16.55 -14.26
C LEU A 129 -13.09 -15.80 -14.26
N SER A 130 -13.98 -16.21 -13.36
CA SER A 130 -15.27 -15.58 -13.11
C SER A 130 -15.44 -15.31 -11.62
N ASP A 131 -16.32 -14.39 -11.27
CA ASP A 131 -16.59 -14.02 -9.87
C ASP A 131 -17.52 -15.03 -9.16
N THR A 132 -17.16 -16.31 -9.26
CA THR A 132 -17.92 -17.42 -8.67
C THR A 132 -17.36 -17.76 -7.27
N GLY A 133 -17.78 -16.98 -6.26
CA GLY A 133 -17.43 -17.20 -4.86
C GLY A 133 -16.53 -16.11 -4.29
N THR A 134 -15.81 -16.41 -3.20
CA THR A 134 -14.89 -15.43 -2.60
C THR A 134 -13.68 -15.21 -3.51
N THR A 135 -13.49 -13.97 -3.96
CA THR A 135 -12.49 -13.57 -4.95
C THR A 135 -11.07 -14.04 -4.60
N ASP A 136 -10.67 -13.95 -3.33
CA ASP A 136 -9.34 -14.38 -2.85
C ASP A 136 -9.14 -15.90 -2.95
N LEU A 137 -10.16 -16.70 -2.65
CA LEU A 137 -10.12 -18.16 -2.80
C LEU A 137 -10.03 -18.60 -4.26
N VAL A 138 -10.73 -17.91 -5.16
CA VAL A 138 -10.66 -18.16 -6.62
C VAL A 138 -9.24 -17.89 -7.12
N ILE A 139 -8.66 -16.75 -6.73
CA ILE A 139 -7.28 -16.38 -7.10
C ILE A 139 -6.28 -17.37 -6.50
N LYS A 140 -6.42 -17.74 -5.22
CA LYS A 140 -5.54 -18.74 -4.59
C LYS A 140 -5.57 -20.06 -5.35
N ARG A 141 -6.76 -20.59 -5.66
CA ARG A 141 -6.91 -21.84 -6.44
C ARG A 141 -6.31 -21.72 -7.85
N PHE A 142 -6.42 -20.56 -8.47
CA PHE A 142 -5.81 -20.30 -9.77
C PHE A 142 -4.27 -20.35 -9.68
N PHE A 143 -3.69 -19.75 -8.65
CA PHE A 143 -2.25 -19.82 -8.42
C PHE A 143 -1.79 -21.24 -8.04
N ASP A 144 -2.52 -21.93 -7.18
CA ASP A 144 -2.22 -23.31 -6.75
C ASP A 144 -2.25 -24.28 -7.93
N ASN A 145 -3.27 -24.22 -8.79
CA ASN A 145 -3.53 -25.27 -9.80
C ASN A 145 -3.00 -24.95 -11.20
N VAL A 146 -2.86 -23.67 -11.56
CA VAL A 146 -2.55 -23.26 -12.94
C VAL A 146 -1.19 -22.60 -13.04
N VAL A 147 -1.03 -21.48 -12.32
CA VAL A 147 0.18 -20.65 -12.37
C VAL A 147 1.36 -21.41 -11.76
N GLY A 148 1.13 -22.08 -10.63
CA GLY A 148 2.15 -22.72 -9.81
C GLY A 148 2.74 -21.73 -8.81
N LEU A 149 2.74 -22.11 -7.53
CA LEU A 149 3.24 -21.26 -6.44
C LEU A 149 4.74 -20.95 -6.51
N ASP A 150 5.50 -21.79 -7.20
CA ASP A 150 6.95 -21.62 -7.42
C ASP A 150 7.29 -21.00 -8.78
N SER A 151 6.27 -20.62 -9.57
CA SER A 151 6.47 -20.00 -10.88
C SER A 151 7.11 -18.61 -10.80
N LEU A 152 7.70 -18.15 -11.89
CA LEU A 152 8.27 -16.81 -11.97
C LEU A 152 7.20 -15.74 -11.79
N THR A 153 6.00 -15.99 -12.32
CA THR A 153 4.82 -15.15 -12.15
C THR A 153 4.46 -15.03 -10.67
N ALA A 154 4.29 -16.15 -9.96
CA ALA A 154 4.01 -16.18 -8.52
C ALA A 154 5.01 -15.34 -7.71
N ARG A 155 6.29 -15.45 -8.03
CA ARG A 155 7.36 -14.68 -7.36
C ARG A 155 7.25 -13.18 -7.58
N VAL A 156 6.85 -12.72 -8.77
CA VAL A 156 6.58 -11.30 -9.05
C VAL A 156 5.39 -10.76 -8.25
N PHE A 157 4.39 -11.60 -7.95
CA PHE A 157 3.25 -11.20 -7.13
C PHE A 157 3.53 -11.24 -5.63
N LYS A 158 4.53 -11.98 -5.18
CA LYS A 158 4.85 -12.13 -3.75
C LYS A 158 5.07 -10.80 -2.99
N PRO A 159 5.78 -9.79 -3.56
CA PRO A 159 5.93 -8.50 -2.89
C PRO A 159 4.60 -7.79 -2.59
N LEU A 160 3.53 -8.02 -3.36
CA LEU A 160 2.25 -7.33 -3.17
C LEU A 160 1.60 -7.64 -1.82
N HIS A 161 1.99 -8.76 -1.20
CA HIS A 161 1.53 -9.10 0.14
C HIS A 161 1.84 -7.95 1.11
N GLN A 162 0.82 -7.46 1.80
CA GLN A 162 0.96 -6.35 2.74
C GLN A 162 2.07 -6.61 3.77
N GLY A 163 2.22 -7.87 4.22
CA GLY A 163 3.29 -8.26 5.14
C GLY A 163 4.71 -7.99 4.64
N MET A 164 4.95 -7.85 3.33
CA MET A 164 6.25 -7.45 2.79
C MET A 164 6.52 -5.95 2.98
N VAL A 165 5.48 -5.11 3.00
CA VAL A 165 5.62 -3.65 3.14
C VAL A 165 5.54 -3.21 4.60
N MET A 166 4.78 -3.93 5.44
CA MET A 166 4.56 -3.55 6.83
C MET A 166 5.85 -3.38 7.66
N PRO A 167 6.91 -4.20 7.52
CA PRO A 167 8.16 -3.98 8.24
C PRO A 167 8.73 -2.58 7.98
N VAL A 168 8.69 -2.12 6.72
CA VAL A 168 9.11 -0.76 6.35
C VAL A 168 8.16 0.25 6.98
N THR A 169 6.84 0.09 6.82
CA THR A 169 5.85 1.02 7.38
C THR A 169 5.98 1.15 8.91
N PHE A 170 6.15 0.05 9.64
CA PHE A 170 6.33 0.06 11.08
C PHE A 170 7.65 0.71 11.47
N TRP A 171 8.74 0.35 10.79
CA TRP A 171 10.03 0.99 11.01
C TRP A 171 9.94 2.50 10.83
N LEU A 172 9.32 2.97 9.74
CA LEU A 172 9.05 4.38 9.50
C LEU A 172 8.31 5.00 10.69
N LYS A 173 7.19 4.41 11.11
CA LYS A 173 6.40 4.92 12.25
C LYS A 173 7.19 4.97 13.55
N THR A 174 8.05 3.98 13.82
CA THR A 174 8.89 3.99 15.03
C THR A 174 9.97 5.07 15.00
N LYS A 175 10.54 5.35 13.83
CA LYS A 175 11.58 6.38 13.66
C LYS A 175 11.03 7.79 13.67
N THR A 176 9.88 7.97 13.03
CA THR A 176 9.31 9.28 12.86
C THR A 176 8.37 9.66 14.00
N ARG A 177 7.81 8.67 14.71
CA ARG A 177 6.72 8.83 15.68
C ARG A 177 5.47 9.47 15.07
N ILE A 178 5.43 9.49 13.75
CA ILE A 178 4.34 10.05 12.99
C ILE A 178 3.23 9.01 12.93
N MET A 179 2.07 9.38 13.44
CA MET A 179 0.86 8.57 13.32
C MET A 179 0.19 8.87 11.97
N SER A 180 0.20 7.88 11.09
CA SER A 180 -0.34 7.97 9.74
C SER A 180 -1.25 6.79 9.40
N LYS A 181 -2.18 7.00 8.47
CA LYS A 181 -2.98 5.96 7.82
C LYS A 181 -2.76 5.96 6.32
N ASP A 182 -3.04 4.82 5.69
CA ASP A 182 -3.06 4.72 4.23
C ASP A 182 -4.08 5.71 3.66
N VAL A 183 -3.71 6.39 2.58
CA VAL A 183 -4.70 7.11 1.77
C VAL A 183 -5.57 6.08 1.05
N THR A 184 -6.89 6.22 1.17
CA THR A 184 -7.86 5.25 0.62
C THR A 184 -8.07 5.42 -0.88
N SER A 185 -7.79 6.61 -1.42
CA SER A 185 -7.94 6.93 -2.85
C SER A 185 -7.08 6.03 -3.74
N ALA A 186 -7.37 6.05 -5.05
CA ALA A 186 -6.62 5.28 -6.05
C ALA A 186 -5.11 5.58 -6.03
N ASP A 187 -4.74 6.80 -5.65
CA ASP A 187 -3.34 7.23 -5.54
C ASP A 187 -2.63 6.77 -4.27
N GLY A 188 -3.38 6.20 -3.32
CA GLY A 188 -2.86 5.76 -2.02
C GLY A 188 -1.85 4.62 -2.08
N TRP A 189 -2.05 3.66 -2.98
CA TRP A 189 -1.15 2.51 -3.11
C TRP A 189 -1.13 2.04 -4.56
N LYS A 190 -0.02 2.29 -5.27
CA LYS A 190 0.18 1.89 -6.66
C LYS A 190 1.22 0.78 -6.76
N LEU A 191 1.05 -0.08 -7.75
CA LEU A 191 1.95 -1.17 -8.09
C LEU A 191 2.55 -0.90 -9.47
N HIS A 192 3.87 -0.94 -9.58
CA HIS A 192 4.55 -0.84 -10.85
C HIS A 192 5.53 -2.01 -11.01
N VAL A 193 5.29 -2.87 -11.99
CA VAL A 193 6.15 -4.01 -12.31
C VAL A 193 6.92 -3.69 -13.57
N ARG A 194 8.25 -3.64 -13.49
CA ARG A 194 9.12 -3.48 -14.66
C ARG A 194 9.98 -4.71 -14.83
N VAL A 195 9.91 -5.35 -15.99
CA VAL A 195 10.77 -6.49 -16.33
C VAL A 195 11.88 -5.98 -17.25
N ARG A 196 13.14 -6.32 -16.95
CA ARG A 196 14.32 -5.94 -17.72
C ARG A 196 15.20 -7.16 -17.99
N GLY A 197 16.13 -7.04 -18.93
CA GLY A 197 17.10 -8.08 -19.26
C GLY A 197 16.65 -9.02 -20.40
N ASP A 198 17.55 -9.89 -20.80
CA ASP A 198 17.35 -10.92 -21.83
C ASP A 198 16.93 -12.26 -21.21
N ALA A 199 16.53 -13.23 -22.02
CA ALA A 199 15.90 -14.48 -21.56
C ALA A 199 16.69 -15.26 -20.49
N GLY A 200 18.01 -15.10 -20.43
CA GLY A 200 18.89 -15.74 -19.44
C GLY A 200 19.18 -14.92 -18.18
N ASN A 201 18.97 -13.60 -18.21
CA ASN A 201 19.27 -12.70 -17.09
C ASN A 201 18.14 -11.69 -16.86
N ARG A 202 16.88 -12.15 -16.88
CA ARG A 202 15.72 -11.31 -16.60
C ARG A 202 15.70 -10.90 -15.12
N THR A 203 15.34 -9.66 -14.87
CA THR A 203 15.07 -9.13 -13.52
C THR A 203 13.71 -8.46 -13.53
N ALA A 204 12.85 -8.82 -12.57
CA ALA A 204 11.64 -8.07 -12.29
C ALA A 204 11.91 -7.09 -11.15
N VAL A 205 11.60 -5.83 -11.38
CA VAL A 205 11.57 -4.78 -10.37
C VAL A 205 10.12 -4.51 -10.03
N VAL A 206 9.69 -4.95 -8.85
CA VAL A 206 8.35 -4.66 -8.34
C VAL A 206 8.45 -3.44 -7.45
N THR A 207 7.80 -2.36 -7.84
CA THR A 207 7.76 -1.10 -7.11
C THR A 207 6.38 -0.92 -6.50
N GLN A 208 6.34 -0.71 -5.20
CA GLN A 208 5.13 -0.31 -4.49
C GLN A 208 5.27 1.14 -4.08
N LEU A 209 4.44 2.00 -4.66
CA LEU A 209 4.32 3.39 -4.27
C LEU A 209 3.19 3.51 -3.24
N ARG A 210 3.50 4.06 -2.08
CA ARG A 210 2.60 4.19 -0.94
C ARG A 210 2.49 5.66 -0.57
N LYS A 211 1.26 6.13 -0.39
CA LYS A 211 0.91 7.47 0.10
C LYS A 211 0.14 7.31 1.41
N GLU A 212 0.67 7.92 2.46
CA GLU A 212 0.11 7.91 3.79
C GLU A 212 -0.23 9.34 4.22
N GLN A 213 -1.31 9.51 4.96
CA GLN A 213 -1.75 10.80 5.50
C GLN A 213 -1.69 10.79 7.03
N GLY A 214 -1.33 11.92 7.61
CA GLY A 214 -1.35 12.12 9.06
C GLY A 214 -2.72 11.88 9.68
N LEU A 215 -2.73 11.35 10.90
CA LEU A 215 -3.93 11.18 11.72
C LEU A 215 -4.26 12.41 12.59
N MET A 216 -3.41 13.45 12.54
CA MET A 216 -3.58 14.65 13.35
C MET A 216 -4.77 15.48 12.82
N LYS A 217 -5.61 15.97 13.74
CA LYS A 217 -6.88 16.64 13.40
C LYS A 217 -6.70 18.10 12.99
N GLY A 218 -5.60 18.76 13.38
CA GLY A 218 -5.30 20.15 13.02
C GLY A 218 -4.88 20.28 11.56
N VAL A 219 -5.40 21.29 10.85
CA VAL A 219 -5.02 21.61 9.46
C VAL A 219 -3.51 21.88 9.35
N GLU A 220 -2.96 22.54 10.36
CA GLU A 220 -1.53 22.88 10.54
C GLU A 220 -0.63 21.65 10.78
N GLU A 221 -1.20 20.47 10.96
CA GLU A 221 -0.47 19.23 11.26
C GLU A 221 -0.70 18.14 10.21
N ARG A 222 -1.43 18.46 9.13
CA ARG A 222 -1.64 17.54 8.02
C ARG A 222 -0.36 17.44 7.21
N PHE A 223 0.07 16.21 6.99
CA PHE A 223 1.13 15.88 6.06
C PHE A 223 0.71 14.66 5.25
N VAL A 224 1.30 14.56 4.07
CA VAL A 224 1.24 13.41 3.19
C VAL A 224 2.66 12.91 2.96
N LEU A 225 2.90 11.65 3.32
CA LEU A 225 4.16 10.97 3.10
C LEU A 225 4.02 10.01 1.92
N THR A 226 4.87 10.17 0.90
CA THR A 226 4.94 9.25 -0.24
C THR A 226 6.30 8.55 -0.26
N TYR A 227 6.28 7.21 -0.22
CA TYR A 227 7.49 6.39 -0.31
C TYR A 227 7.31 5.26 -1.31
N ARG A 228 8.44 4.82 -1.89
CA ARG A 228 8.50 3.68 -2.80
C ARG A 228 9.33 2.56 -2.18
N VAL A 229 8.84 1.33 -2.30
CA VAL A 229 9.57 0.10 -1.96
C VAL A 229 9.79 -0.68 -3.25
N ARG A 230 11.05 -0.93 -3.61
CA ARG A 230 11.46 -1.69 -4.79
C ARG A 230 12.00 -3.05 -4.37
N PHE A 231 11.51 -4.08 -5.03
CA PHE A 231 11.95 -5.46 -4.88
C PHE A 231 12.61 -5.89 -6.18
N PHE A 232 13.88 -6.28 -6.11
CA PHE A 232 14.65 -6.73 -7.28
C PHE A 232 14.71 -8.25 -7.26
N ILE A 233 14.00 -8.86 -8.19
CA ILE A 233 13.80 -10.30 -8.26
C ILE A 233 14.53 -10.80 -9.49
N ARG A 234 15.58 -11.59 -9.29
CA ARG A 234 16.25 -12.28 -10.39
C ARG A 234 15.34 -13.40 -10.89
N LEU A 235 15.02 -13.41 -12.17
CA LEU A 235 14.14 -14.40 -12.80
C LEU A 235 14.98 -15.46 -13.52
N THR A 236 15.60 -16.35 -12.76
CA THR A 236 16.34 -17.52 -13.29
C THR A 236 15.45 -18.74 -13.43
N GLY A 237 15.75 -19.59 -14.41
CA GLY A 237 15.01 -20.84 -14.67
C GLY A 237 15.34 -21.96 -13.68
N ASP A 238 16.47 -21.86 -12.97
CA ASP A 238 16.74 -22.69 -11.81
C ASP A 238 15.82 -22.26 -10.67
N ALA A 239 15.50 -23.20 -9.76
CA ALA A 239 14.59 -22.96 -8.63
C ALA A 239 14.96 -21.74 -7.76
N ALA A 240 16.14 -21.15 -7.96
CA ALA A 240 16.70 -19.99 -7.28
C ALA A 240 16.40 -18.63 -7.96
N ALA A 241 15.16 -18.34 -8.37
CA ALA A 241 14.81 -16.92 -8.47
C ALA A 241 14.85 -16.38 -7.05
N ALA A 242 15.78 -15.46 -6.81
CA ALA A 242 16.05 -14.91 -5.50
C ALA A 242 15.63 -13.45 -5.48
N LEU A 243 15.11 -13.01 -4.34
CA LEU A 243 15.11 -11.59 -4.00
C LEU A 243 16.58 -11.20 -3.83
N GLU A 244 17.13 -10.49 -4.81
CA GLU A 244 18.53 -10.07 -4.80
C GLU A 244 18.75 -8.97 -3.77
N ARG A 245 17.82 -8.02 -3.77
CA ARG A 245 17.85 -6.85 -2.90
C ARG A 245 16.47 -6.24 -2.80
N THR A 246 16.28 -5.52 -1.70
CA THR A 246 15.18 -4.57 -1.51
C THR A 246 15.77 -3.18 -1.41
N ALA A 247 15.13 -2.21 -2.04
CA ALA A 247 15.42 -0.80 -1.84
C ALA A 247 14.16 -0.07 -1.37
N VAL A 248 14.31 0.85 -0.44
CA VAL A 248 13.25 1.78 -0.05
C VAL A 248 13.74 3.18 -0.47
N LYS A 249 12.85 4.08 -0.88
CA LYS A 249 13.19 5.49 -1.16
C LYS A 249 11.99 6.36 -0.85
N PHE A 250 12.19 7.50 -0.20
CA PHE A 250 11.14 8.52 -0.09
C PHE A 250 11.06 9.31 -1.38
N VAL A 251 9.84 9.52 -1.86
CA VAL A 251 9.58 10.17 -3.16
C VAL A 251 9.09 11.59 -2.93
N ALA A 252 8.14 11.76 -2.01
CA ALA A 252 7.58 13.07 -1.73
C ALA A 252 7.17 13.18 -0.26
N LEU A 253 7.26 14.39 0.25
CA LEU A 253 6.63 14.82 1.49
C LEU A 253 5.92 16.13 1.19
N ASP A 254 4.60 16.10 1.29
CA ASP A 254 3.78 17.30 1.22
C ASP A 254 3.32 17.66 2.63
N ALA A 255 3.88 18.74 3.15
CA ALA A 255 3.62 19.24 4.48
C ALA A 255 4.02 20.71 4.57
N ASP A 256 3.21 21.52 5.25
CA ASP A 256 3.64 22.86 5.63
C ASP A 256 4.70 22.77 6.74
N ARG A 257 5.97 22.86 6.33
CA ARG A 257 7.13 22.73 7.23
C ARG A 257 7.19 23.83 8.30
N SER A 258 6.45 24.93 8.13
CA SER A 258 6.42 26.00 9.12
C SER A 258 5.55 25.65 10.33
N SER A 259 4.49 24.87 10.10
CA SER A 259 3.51 24.43 11.09
C SER A 259 3.80 23.03 11.68
N LEU A 260 4.65 22.23 11.02
CA LEU A 260 5.08 20.94 11.56
C LEU A 260 5.78 21.04 12.92
N LEU A 261 5.39 20.14 13.83
CA LEU A 261 6.06 19.92 15.12
C LEU A 261 7.57 19.64 14.92
N PRO A 262 8.45 20.13 15.82
CA PRO A 262 9.91 19.93 15.72
C PRO A 262 10.36 18.47 15.56
N ASP A 263 9.68 17.54 16.25
CA ASP A 263 9.98 16.11 16.17
C ASP A 263 9.68 15.54 14.78
N VAL A 264 8.55 15.94 14.19
CA VAL A 264 8.16 15.56 12.83
C VAL A 264 9.18 16.08 11.83
N ARG A 265 9.61 17.34 11.96
CA ARG A 265 10.65 17.91 11.08
C ARG A 265 11.99 17.19 11.19
N SER A 266 12.39 16.83 12.42
CA SER A 266 13.64 16.10 12.67
C SER A 266 13.59 14.70 12.07
N ALA A 267 12.47 14.00 12.23
CA ALA A 267 12.22 12.72 11.61
C ALA A 267 12.34 12.79 10.08
N LEU A 268 11.70 13.77 9.45
CA LEU A 268 11.73 13.95 8.01
C LEU A 268 13.13 14.26 7.47
N ARG A 269 13.92 15.08 8.19
CA ARG A 269 15.34 15.30 7.83
C ARG A 269 16.15 14.02 7.85
N ALA A 270 15.94 13.16 8.85
CA ALA A 270 16.62 11.87 8.90
C ALA A 270 16.25 10.96 7.72
N LEU A 271 15.02 11.04 7.22
CA LEU A 271 14.58 10.33 6.02
C LEU A 271 15.26 10.88 4.75
N ASP A 272 15.38 12.21 4.63
CA ASP A 272 16.06 12.88 3.51
C ASP A 272 17.56 12.50 3.47
N GLU A 273 18.24 12.53 4.62
CA GLU A 273 19.65 12.12 4.75
C GLU A 273 19.84 10.64 4.40
N TRP A 274 18.92 9.78 4.84
CA TRP A 274 18.96 8.36 4.50
C TRP A 274 18.79 8.16 2.99
N ASN A 275 17.84 8.84 2.37
CA ASN A 275 17.65 8.83 0.92
C ASN A 275 18.93 9.23 0.18
N ALA A 276 19.62 10.28 0.62
CA ALA A 276 20.86 10.73 0.00
C ALA A 276 21.99 9.68 0.09
N ASN A 277 22.02 8.89 1.17
CA ASN A 277 23.04 7.86 1.40
C ASN A 277 22.74 6.51 0.73
N VAL A 278 21.46 6.21 0.44
CA VAL A 278 21.03 4.95 -0.19
C VAL A 278 21.13 5.01 -1.73
N VAL A 279 21.40 6.17 -2.32
CA VAL A 279 21.63 6.29 -3.77
C VAL A 279 23.03 5.75 -4.13
N GLY A 280 23.11 4.43 -4.25
CA GLY A 280 23.85 3.86 -5.37
C GLY A 280 23.09 4.23 -6.63
N ASP A 281 23.77 4.92 -7.54
CA ASP A 281 23.29 5.37 -8.84
C ASP A 281 22.80 4.18 -9.69
N ASP A 282 21.55 3.77 -9.50
CA ASP A 282 20.93 2.69 -10.28
C ASP A 282 20.55 3.16 -11.72
N GLY A 283 21.09 4.29 -12.20
CA GLY A 283 21.17 4.70 -13.61
C GLY A 283 19.86 4.80 -14.42
N ASP A 284 18.71 4.55 -13.82
CA ASP A 284 17.41 4.42 -14.49
C ASP A 284 16.29 4.90 -13.54
N ASP A 285 16.51 6.05 -12.92
CA ASP A 285 15.46 6.86 -12.27
C ASP A 285 14.77 7.81 -13.27
N SER A 286 15.13 7.76 -14.56
CA SER A 286 14.52 8.58 -15.62
C SER A 286 13.07 8.21 -15.95
N LEU A 287 12.48 7.22 -15.28
CA LEU A 287 11.05 6.91 -15.41
C LEU A 287 10.14 7.69 -14.45
N ASP A 288 10.66 8.44 -13.48
CA ASP A 288 9.81 9.05 -12.43
C ASP A 288 9.73 10.59 -12.46
N ALA A 289 10.33 11.29 -13.44
CA ALA A 289 10.19 12.76 -13.56
C ALA A 289 9.22 13.21 -14.66
N SER A 290 8.93 12.37 -15.67
CA SER A 290 8.00 12.74 -16.76
C SER A 290 6.62 12.07 -16.65
N GLY A 291 6.41 11.26 -15.62
CA GLY A 291 5.09 10.77 -15.20
C GLY A 291 4.36 11.74 -14.26
N GLU A 292 5.08 12.74 -13.72
CA GLU A 292 4.52 14.02 -13.35
C GLU A 292 4.25 14.85 -14.63
N SER A 293 3.49 14.31 -15.59
CA SER A 293 2.69 15.22 -16.40
C SER A 293 1.72 15.85 -15.40
N GLU A 294 1.86 17.16 -15.15
CA GLU A 294 0.83 18.07 -14.63
C GLU A 294 -0.52 17.39 -14.35
N TYR A 295 -0.60 16.61 -13.27
CA TYR A 295 -1.86 16.44 -12.58
C TYR A 295 -1.78 17.53 -11.53
N GLU A 296 -2.02 18.76 -11.97
CA GLU A 296 -2.38 19.86 -11.12
C GLU A 296 -3.69 19.43 -10.45
N TYR A 297 -3.55 18.74 -9.32
CA TYR A 297 -4.68 18.45 -8.47
C TYR A 297 -5.04 19.80 -7.84
N GLU A 298 -5.96 20.52 -8.46
CA GLU A 298 -6.79 21.46 -7.71
C GLU A 298 -7.44 20.65 -6.60
N TYR A 299 -6.89 20.79 -5.39
CA TYR A 299 -7.63 20.52 -4.18
C TYR A 299 -8.81 21.50 -4.22
N GLU A 300 -9.90 21.13 -4.88
CA GLU A 300 -11.21 21.59 -4.45
C GLU A 300 -11.32 21.08 -3.01
N ALA A 301 -10.99 21.95 -2.07
CA ALA A 301 -11.49 21.80 -0.72
C ALA A 301 -13.00 21.73 -0.91
N GLU A 302 -13.58 20.53 -0.81
CA GLU A 302 -14.98 20.37 -0.49
C GLU A 302 -15.16 21.14 0.83
N THR A 303 -15.53 22.42 0.71
CA THR A 303 -16.18 23.12 1.79
C THR A 303 -17.47 22.36 1.99
N ASP A 304 -17.59 21.71 3.14
CA ASP A 304 -18.86 21.30 3.70
C ASP A 304 -19.69 22.59 3.92
N ASP A 305 -20.19 23.18 2.83
CA ASP A 305 -21.12 24.29 2.86
C ASP A 305 -22.54 23.72 2.99
N ASP A 306 -23.15 24.09 4.12
CA ASP A 306 -24.58 24.29 4.30
C ASP A 306 -25.52 23.09 4.18
N TYR A 307 -25.57 22.28 5.25
CA TYR A 307 -26.84 21.77 5.74
C TYR A 307 -27.50 22.85 6.63
N GLU A 308 -28.23 23.78 6.00
CA GLU A 308 -29.24 24.58 6.71
C GLU A 308 -30.46 23.67 6.99
N GLU A 309 -30.62 23.23 8.25
CA GLU A 309 -31.89 22.70 8.73
C GLU A 309 -32.89 23.85 8.86
N GLU A 310 -33.77 24.00 7.86
CA GLU A 310 -34.99 24.80 8.01
C GLU A 310 -35.92 24.12 9.03
N TYR A 311 -36.00 24.68 10.23
CA TYR A 311 -37.09 24.42 11.16
C TYR A 311 -38.34 25.17 10.70
N GLU A 312 -39.31 24.45 10.12
CA GLU A 312 -40.68 24.94 9.99
C GLU A 312 -41.34 24.98 11.38
N GLU A 313 -41.46 26.17 11.97
CA GLU A 313 -42.38 26.41 13.10
C GLU A 313 -43.83 26.45 12.56
N GLU A 314 -44.58 25.36 12.75
CA GLU A 314 -46.05 25.38 12.65
C GLU A 314 -46.64 26.08 13.89
N TYR A 315 -47.36 27.18 13.65
CA TYR A 315 -48.24 27.87 14.62
C TYR A 315 -49.69 27.37 14.53
#